data_AF-A0A3M1JBC6-F1
#
_entry.id   AF-A0A3M1JBC6-F1
#
_cell.length_a   1.000
_cell.length_b   1.000
_cell.length_c   1.000
_cell.angle_alpha   90.00
_cell.angle_beta   90.00
_cell.angle_gamma   90.00
#
_symmetry.space_group_name_H-M   'P 1'
#
loop_
_entity.id
_entity.type
_entity.pdbx_description
1 polymer ?
#
loop_
_entity_poly.entity_id
_entity_poly.type
_entity_poly.pdbx_seq_one_letter_code
_entity_poly.pdbx_strand_id
1 'polypeptide(L)'
;KIHLNAAGELLFCGEAVPIAHLRELTQTRIANKAQRSDWPERGNKTVAMLMNDRGTRFADYIQVYDALKGAYHDLWDAEAQAYGRRYDELNQDQQRAIRKIYPMVIAEAEPTDHGE
;
A
#
# COMPACT_ATOMS: atom_id res chain seq x y z
N LYS A 1 7.84 3.51 -2.34
CA LYS A 1 7.67 4.17 -3.65
C LYS A 1 7.16 3.11 -4.61
N ILE A 2 6.10 3.41 -5.34
CA ILE A 2 5.48 2.55 -6.35
C ILE A 2 5.44 3.36 -7.64
N HIS A 3 5.99 2.83 -8.72
CA HIS A 3 5.96 3.46 -10.04
C HIS A 3 5.36 2.49 -11.04
N LEU A 4 4.36 2.95 -11.79
CA LEU A 4 3.71 2.20 -12.85
C LEU A 4 3.98 2.89 -14.19
N ASN A 5 4.62 2.19 -15.12
CA ASN A 5 4.94 2.76 -16.42
C ASN A 5 3.85 2.54 -17.46
N ALA A 6 3.98 3.19 -18.62
CA ALA A 6 3.02 3.08 -19.72
C ALA A 6 2.92 1.67 -20.34
N ALA A 7 3.95 0.82 -20.15
CA ALA A 7 3.95 -0.58 -20.57
C ALA A 7 3.22 -1.51 -19.60
N GLY A 8 2.76 -0.99 -18.44
CA GLY A 8 2.10 -1.77 -17.39
C GLY A 8 3.07 -2.48 -16.45
N GLU A 9 4.36 -2.14 -16.51
CA GLU A 9 5.38 -2.66 -15.60
C GLU A 9 5.35 -1.87 -14.30
N LEU A 10 5.42 -2.60 -13.19
CA LEU A 10 5.33 -2.06 -11.84
C LEU A 10 6.69 -2.15 -11.15
N LEU A 11 7.19 -1.02 -10.69
CA LEU A 11 8.39 -0.92 -9.87
C LEU A 11 7.98 -0.66 -8.42
N PHE A 12 8.35 -1.57 -7.52
CA PHE A 12 8.22 -1.37 -6.08
C PHE A 12 9.60 -1.08 -5.49
N CYS A 13 9.77 0.14 -4.98
CA CYS A 13 11.03 0.63 -4.43
C CYS A 13 12.24 0.50 -5.39
N GLY A 14 11.99 0.60 -6.71
CA GLY A 14 13.01 0.51 -7.76
C GLY A 14 13.22 -0.89 -8.32
N GLU A 15 12.57 -1.91 -7.77
CA GLU A 15 12.63 -3.29 -8.25
C GLU A 15 11.36 -3.64 -9.03
N ALA A 16 11.53 -4.29 -10.18
CA ALA A 16 10.40 -4.77 -10.98
C ALA A 16 9.69 -5.91 -10.25
N VAL A 17 8.39 -5.74 -10.02
CA VAL A 17 7.56 -6.71 -9.31
C VAL A 17 6.27 -7.01 -10.06
N PRO A 18 5.78 -8.26 -10.07
CA PRO A 18 4.45 -8.55 -10.55
C PRO A 18 3.38 -7.88 -9.68
N ILE A 19 2.32 -7.36 -10.30
CA ILE A 19 1.14 -6.78 -9.61
C ILE A 19 0.59 -7.70 -8.52
N ALA A 20 0.60 -9.01 -8.74
CA ALA A 20 0.10 -10.01 -7.80
C ALA A 20 0.84 -10.00 -6.45
N HIS A 21 2.12 -9.60 -6.43
CA HIS A 21 2.94 -9.55 -5.22
C HIS A 21 2.89 -8.18 -4.52
N LEU A 22 2.36 -7.14 -5.18
CA LEU A 22 2.35 -5.77 -4.66
C LEU A 22 1.67 -5.69 -3.28
N ARG A 23 0.55 -6.39 -3.12
CA ARG A 23 -0.23 -6.41 -1.86
C ARG A 23 0.60 -6.95 -0.69
N GLU A 24 1.21 -8.13 -0.86
CA GLU A 24 2.02 -8.78 0.18
C GLU A 24 3.29 -7.98 0.51
N LEU A 25 3.97 -7.45 -0.51
CA LEU A 25 5.17 -6.61 -0.34
C LEU A 25 4.85 -5.31 0.40
N THR A 26 3.71 -4.68 0.05
CA THR A 26 3.22 -3.47 0.70
C THR A 26 2.90 -3.74 2.16
N GLN A 27 2.20 -4.85 2.46
CA GLN A 27 1.90 -5.27 3.83
C GLN A 27 3.17 -5.47 4.64
N THR A 28 4.13 -6.23 4.10
CA THR A 28 5.40 -6.56 4.75
C THR A 28 6.20 -5.30 5.08
N ARG A 29 6.23 -4.35 4.14
CA ARG A 29 6.95 -3.08 4.30
C ARG A 29 6.30 -2.16 5.32
N ILE A 30 4.96 -2.03 5.32
CA ILE A 30 4.23 -1.16 6.27
C ILE A 30 4.30 -1.71 7.70
N ALA A 31 4.10 -3.02 7.86
CA ALA A 31 4.15 -3.66 9.17
C ALA A 31 5.57 -3.76 9.74
N ASN A 32 6.60 -3.55 8.90
CA ASN A 32 8.01 -3.78 9.21
C ASN A 32 8.20 -5.11 9.97
N LYS A 33 7.56 -6.19 9.49
CA LYS A 33 7.61 -7.52 10.12
C LYS A 33 9.06 -8.04 10.24
N ALA A 34 9.93 -7.62 9.33
CA ALA A 34 11.34 -7.97 9.30
C ALA A 34 12.21 -7.21 10.33
N GLN A 35 11.65 -6.28 11.12
CA GLN A 35 12.38 -5.44 12.08
C GLN A 35 13.63 -4.79 11.47
N ARG A 36 13.52 -4.38 10.21
CA ARG A 36 14.61 -3.78 9.46
C ARG A 36 14.82 -2.35 9.94
N SER A 37 16.06 -2.01 10.28
CA SER A 37 16.44 -0.68 10.77
C SER A 37 16.41 0.39 9.67
N ASP A 38 16.43 -0.03 8.40
CA ASP A 38 16.28 0.83 7.22
C ASP A 38 14.80 1.12 6.88
N TRP A 39 13.85 0.48 7.56
CA TRP A 39 12.41 0.65 7.33
C TRP A 39 11.76 1.50 8.44
N PRO A 40 10.61 2.14 8.17
CA PRO A 40 9.91 2.92 9.19
C PRO A 40 9.62 2.06 10.43
N GLU A 41 9.84 2.64 11.61
CA GLU A 41 9.35 2.04 12.86
C GLU A 41 7.83 1.90 12.75
N ARG A 42 7.34 0.68 13.00
CA ARG A 42 5.95 0.19 12.80
C ARG A 42 4.89 1.26 12.55
N GLY A 43 4.27 1.17 11.37
CA GLY A 43 2.93 1.67 11.08
C GLY A 43 2.73 3.19 11.00
N ASN A 44 3.37 4.01 11.84
CA ASN A 44 2.89 5.37 12.07
C ASN A 44 3.40 6.45 11.10
N LYS A 45 4.30 6.14 10.14
CA LYS A 45 4.89 7.13 9.21
C LYS A 45 5.11 6.64 7.77
N THR A 46 4.56 5.50 7.38
CA THR A 46 4.76 4.97 6.03
C THR A 46 3.79 5.63 5.03
N VAL A 47 4.31 6.48 4.16
CA VAL A 47 3.55 7.06 3.04
C VAL A 47 3.74 6.19 1.79
N ALA A 48 2.64 5.67 1.24
CA ALA A 48 2.65 4.96 -0.04
C ALA A 48 2.66 5.99 -1.18
N MET A 49 3.86 6.31 -1.69
CA MET A 49 4.01 7.19 -2.85
C MET A 49 3.77 6.40 -4.14
N LEU A 50 2.67 6.71 -4.83
CA LEU A 50 2.28 6.17 -6.13
C LEU A 50 2.61 7.19 -7.22
N MET A 51 3.30 6.73 -8.27
CA MET A 51 3.65 7.50 -9.45
C MET A 51 3.26 6.70 -10.69
N ASN A 52 2.75 7.37 -11.71
CA ASN A 52 2.39 6.74 -12.97
C ASN A 52 2.90 7.56 -14.16
N ASP A 53 3.23 6.90 -15.27
CA ASP A 53 3.62 7.61 -16.49
C ASP A 53 2.40 8.10 -17.27
N ARG A 54 2.58 9.17 -18.06
CA ARG A 54 1.61 9.57 -19.08
C ARG A 54 1.47 8.45 -20.12
N GLY A 55 0.28 7.88 -20.22
CA GLY A 55 0.01 6.71 -21.09
C GLY A 55 -0.27 5.42 -20.34
N THR A 56 -0.09 5.40 -19.01
CA THR A 56 -0.54 4.29 -18.16
C THR A 56 -2.04 4.06 -18.36
N ARG A 57 -2.43 2.81 -18.63
CA ARG A 57 -3.84 2.46 -18.79
C ARG A 57 -4.55 2.62 -17.45
N PHE A 58 -5.72 3.25 -17.48
CA PHE A 58 -6.51 3.46 -16.27
C PHE A 58 -6.80 2.16 -15.50
N ALA A 59 -7.03 1.05 -16.21
CA ALA A 59 -7.25 -0.26 -15.60
C ALA A 59 -6.04 -0.75 -14.79
N ASP A 60 -4.82 -0.48 -15.23
CA ASP A 60 -3.59 -0.91 -14.54
C ASP A 60 -3.36 -0.06 -13.28
N TYR A 61 -3.63 1.24 -13.37
CA TYR A 61 -3.66 2.14 -12.22
C TYR A 61 -4.66 1.67 -11.14
N ILE A 62 -5.88 1.32 -11.54
CA ILE A 62 -6.91 0.84 -10.59
C ILE A 62 -6.48 -0.47 -9.92
N GLN A 63 -5.88 -1.41 -10.66
CA GLN A 63 -5.36 -2.65 -10.08
C GLN A 63 -4.28 -2.39 -9.03
N VAL A 64 -3.37 -1.44 -9.28
CA VAL A 64 -2.35 -1.04 -8.30
C VAL A 64 -3.03 -0.44 -7.06
N TYR A 65 -3.98 0.45 -7.26
CA TYR A 65 -4.69 1.12 -6.17
C TYR A 65 -5.48 0.13 -5.29
N ASP A 66 -6.16 -0.83 -5.90
CA ASP A 66 -6.87 -1.90 -5.20
C ASP A 66 -5.92 -2.81 -4.41
N ALA A 67 -4.75 -3.13 -4.97
CA ALA A 67 -3.72 -3.90 -4.26
C ALA A 67 -3.19 -3.16 -3.03
N LEU A 68 -2.96 -1.84 -3.13
CA LEU A 68 -2.54 -1.01 -2.01
C LEU A 68 -3.62 -0.96 -0.92
N LYS A 69 -4.87 -0.69 -1.28
CA LYS A 69 -5.99 -0.70 -0.34
C LYS A 69 -6.18 -2.06 0.33
N GLY A 70 -6.08 -3.15 -0.44
CA GLY A 70 -6.14 -4.51 0.06
C GLY A 70 -5.07 -4.79 1.11
N ALA A 71 -3.84 -4.30 0.91
CA ALA A 71 -2.77 -4.46 1.89
C ALA A 71 -3.08 -3.78 3.23
N TYR A 72 -3.64 -2.57 3.21
CA TYR A 72 -4.07 -1.88 4.43
C TYR A 72 -5.24 -2.60 5.10
N HIS A 73 -6.21 -3.08 4.32
CA HIS A 73 -7.33 -3.84 4.87
C HIS A 73 -6.86 -5.12 5.57
N ASP A 74 -5.92 -5.86 4.98
CA ASP A 74 -5.35 -7.06 5.61
C ASP A 74 -4.63 -6.75 6.93
N LEU A 75 -3.93 -5.61 7.00
CA LEU A 75 -3.30 -5.16 8.25
C LEU A 75 -4.37 -4.85 9.30
N TRP A 76 -5.43 -4.16 8.91
CA TRP A 76 -6.51 -3.82 9.83
C TRP A 76 -7.28 -5.06 10.29
N ASP A 77 -7.53 -6.02 9.40
CA ASP A 77 -8.16 -7.30 9.73
C ASP A 77 -7.28 -8.15 10.66
N ALA A 78 -5.95 -8.09 10.51
CA ALA A 78 -5.02 -8.74 11.41
C ALA A 78 -5.06 -8.14 12.83
N GLU A 79 -5.13 -6.81 12.95
CA GLU A 79 -5.31 -6.14 14.26
C GLU A 79 -6.72 -6.36 14.83
N ALA A 80 -7.73 -6.48 13.97
CA ALA A 80 -9.10 -6.77 14.37
C ALA A 80 -9.25 -8.14 15.04
N GLN A 81 -8.35 -9.09 14.77
CA GLN A 81 -8.31 -10.39 15.46
C GLN A 81 -8.19 -10.25 16.97
N ALA A 82 -7.59 -9.16 17.49
CA ALA A 82 -7.56 -8.89 18.93
C ALA A 82 -8.95 -8.70 19.55
N TYR A 83 -9.95 -8.37 18.73
CA TYR A 83 -11.36 -8.23 19.11
C TYR A 83 -12.21 -9.47 18.73
N GLY A 84 -11.59 -10.49 18.12
CA GLY A 84 -12.25 -11.73 17.69
C GLY A 84 -13.30 -11.53 16.58
N ARG A 85 -13.20 -10.44 15.81
CA ARG A 85 -14.13 -10.08 14.73
C ARG A 85 -13.37 -9.55 13.52
N ARG A 86 -14.03 -9.51 12.36
CA ARG A 86 -13.47 -8.84 11.18
C ARG A 86 -13.47 -7.32 11.40
N TYR A 87 -12.56 -6.62 10.75
CA TYR A 87 -12.43 -5.17 10.85
C TYR A 87 -13.74 -4.43 10.54
N ASP A 88 -14.45 -4.89 9.51
CA ASP A 88 -15.71 -4.30 9.05
C ASP A 88 -16.87 -4.48 10.05
N GLU A 89 -16.74 -5.41 11.01
CA GLU A 89 -17.73 -5.71 12.04
C GLU A 89 -17.46 -4.95 13.36
N LEU A 90 -16.33 -4.25 13.44
CA LEU A 90 -15.96 -3.46 14.61
C LEU A 90 -16.75 -2.15 14.69
N ASN A 91 -16.88 -1.63 15.91
CA ASN A 91 -17.47 -0.30 16.09
C ASN A 91 -16.48 0.80 15.65
N GLN A 92 -16.99 2.03 15.52
CA GLN A 92 -16.19 3.15 15.01
C GLN A 92 -14.94 3.45 15.86
N ASP A 93 -15.01 3.29 17.18
CA ASP A 93 -13.89 3.59 18.07
C ASP A 93 -12.77 2.55 17.93
N GLN A 94 -13.15 1.27 17.83
CA GLN A 94 -12.22 0.17 17.55
C GLN A 94 -11.56 0.33 16.18
N GLN A 95 -12.35 0.66 15.14
CA GLN A 95 -11.82 0.93 13.80
C GLN A 95 -10.86 2.12 13.79
N ARG A 96 -11.16 3.18 14.55
CA ARG A 96 -10.28 4.35 14.71
C ARG A 96 -8.98 3.97 15.42
N ALA A 97 -9.03 3.14 16.45
CA ALA A 97 -7.83 2.68 17.15
C ALA A 97 -6.91 1.90 16.20
N ILE A 98 -7.45 1.00 15.38
CA ILE A 98 -6.69 0.23 14.40
C ILE A 98 -6.12 1.14 13.29
N ARG A 99 -6.91 2.08 12.76
CA ARG A 99 -6.42 3.06 11.75
C ARG A 99 -5.31 3.97 12.29
N LYS A 100 -5.23 4.19 13.61
CA LYS A 100 -4.12 4.93 14.22
C LYS A 100 -2.82 4.12 14.23
N ILE A 101 -2.90 2.79 14.28
CA ILE A 101 -1.73 1.91 14.19
C ILE A 101 -1.20 1.91 12.75
N TYR A 102 -2.10 1.72 11.77
CA TYR A 102 -1.77 1.74 10.34
C TYR A 102 -2.59 2.79 9.59
N PRO A 103 -2.20 4.07 9.65
CA PRO A 103 -2.84 5.11 8.85
C PRO A 103 -2.60 4.84 7.36
N MET A 104 -3.68 4.79 6.58
CA MET A 104 -3.59 4.70 5.14
C MET A 104 -3.33 6.09 4.56
N VAL A 105 -2.10 6.32 4.12
CA VAL A 105 -1.66 7.55 3.48
C VAL A 105 -1.06 7.21 2.12
N ILE A 106 -1.84 7.41 1.07
CA ILE A 106 -1.41 7.24 -0.32
C ILE A 106 -1.18 8.64 -0.89
N ALA A 107 0.04 8.90 -1.34
CA ALA A 107 0.41 10.14 -2.00
C ALA A 107 0.56 9.87 -3.49
N GLU A 108 -0.23 10.55 -4.31
CA GLU A 108 -0.17 10.44 -5.76
C GLU A 108 0.68 11.58 -6.31
N ALA A 109 1.73 11.23 -7.05
CA ALA A 109 2.59 12.19 -7.72
C ALA A 109 2.04 12.48 -9.11
N GLU A 110 2.25 13.72 -9.59
CA GLU A 110 1.96 14.10 -10.97
C GLU A 110 2.61 13.12 -11.96
N PRO A 111 1.94 12.81 -13.09
CA PRO A 111 2.50 11.88 -14.05
C PRO A 111 3.83 12.37 -14.60
N THR A 112 4.84 11.49 -14.59
CA THR A 112 6.15 11.80 -15.16
C THR A 112 6.09 11.77 -16.68
N ASP A 113 6.73 12.77 -17.30
CA ASP A 113 6.91 12.88 -18.75
C ASP A 113 8.16 12.09 -19.16
N HIS A 114 8.22 10.79 -18.81
CA HIS A 114 9.25 9.90 -19.36
C HIS A 114 8.76 9.39 -20.71
N GLY A 115 8.79 10.29 -21.68
CA GLY A 115 8.43 10.05 -23.07
C GLY A 115 9.39 10.79 -24.00
N GLU A 116 10.67 10.39 -23.99
CA GLU A 116 11.60 10.44 -25.13
C GLU A 116 12.51 9.21 -25.08
#